data_AF-X1W217-F1
#
_entry.id   AF-X1W217-F1
#
_cell.length_a   1.000
_cell.length_b   1.000
_cell.length_c   1.000
_cell.angle_alpha   90.00
_cell.angle_beta   90.00
_cell.angle_gamma   90.00
#
_symmetry.space_group_name_H-M   'P 1'
#
loop_
_entity.id
_entity.type
_entity.pdbx_description
1 polymer ?
#
loop_
_entity_poly.entity_id
_entity_poly.type
_entity_poly.pdbx_seq_one_letter_code
_entity_poly.pdbx_strand_id
1 'polypeptide(L)'
;LPYPTIPEVLSYSRYHGDPDNPWGEFQKWWNINPREWQLWNWLGQQKLTTLQVQELFKRRYMSESDFSIVLSQIGWPKTYREDIKELSYELPNSMLLVQGGLIGLHTKDTILSNISKAGIHPDYAQNYLDAVLTKPASQDLIAYQLRKDPSLSNLDEELQRIGVHPNYLDVYKTLAYQIPPVADIITMAVREAFTPEIAAK
;
A
#
# COMPACT_ATOMS: atom_id res chain seq x y z
N LEU A 1 45.04 27.36 -10.04
CA LEU A 1 43.90 26.65 -9.43
C LEU A 1 43.50 27.40 -8.17
N PRO A 2 42.20 27.52 -7.83
CA PRO A 2 41.79 28.11 -6.56
C PRO A 2 42.34 27.28 -5.40
N TYR A 3 42.65 27.94 -4.29
CA TYR A 3 43.05 27.27 -3.08
C TYR A 3 41.84 26.55 -2.43
N PRO A 4 42.02 25.39 -1.78
CA PRO A 4 40.91 24.70 -1.10
C PRO A 4 40.22 25.57 -0.05
N THR A 5 38.91 25.38 0.10
CA THR A 5 38.09 26.08 1.10
C THR A 5 38.33 25.53 2.51
N ILE A 6 37.96 26.29 3.55
CA ILE A 6 38.10 25.86 4.95
C ILE A 6 37.44 24.50 5.23
N PRO A 7 36.20 24.21 4.75
CA PRO A 7 35.60 22.88 4.91
C PRO A 7 36.42 21.75 4.26
N GLU A 8 36.98 21.97 3.07
CA GLU A 8 37.79 20.96 2.37
C GLU A 8 39.11 20.68 3.11
N VAL A 9 39.78 21.73 3.59
CA VAL A 9 40.98 21.58 4.43
C VAL A 9 40.65 20.88 5.74
N LEU A 10 39.52 21.20 6.37
CA LEU A 10 39.06 20.54 7.60
C LEU A 10 38.78 19.05 7.38
N SER A 11 38.09 18.71 6.30
CA SER A 11 37.88 17.31 5.90
C SER A 11 39.22 16.61 5.67
N TYR A 12 40.14 17.20 4.91
CA TYR A 12 41.49 16.68 4.70
C TYR A 12 42.20 16.43 6.04
N SER A 13 42.18 17.40 6.95
CA SER A 13 42.82 17.28 8.26
C SER A 13 42.27 16.14 9.12
N ARG A 14 40.98 15.79 8.99
CA ARG A 14 40.41 14.61 9.68
C ARG A 14 40.93 13.28 9.10
N TYR A 15 41.21 13.23 7.80
CA TYR A 15 41.76 12.01 7.16
C TYR A 15 43.27 11.84 7.36
N HIS A 16 43.99 12.94 7.56
CA HIS A 16 45.46 12.95 7.62
C HIS A 16 46.04 13.27 9.01
N GLY A 17 45.19 13.61 9.99
CA GLY A 17 45.54 13.87 11.38
C GLY A 17 44.66 13.09 12.35
N ASP A 18 44.36 13.70 13.51
CA ASP A 18 43.39 13.16 14.48
C ASP A 18 41.96 13.51 14.03
N PRO A 19 41.10 12.51 13.72
CA PRO A 19 39.73 12.75 13.28
C PRO A 19 38.86 13.47 14.31
N ASP A 20 39.09 13.27 15.61
CA ASP A 20 38.31 13.87 16.70
C ASP A 20 38.87 15.25 17.10
N ASN A 21 40.16 15.50 16.81
CA ASN A 21 40.82 16.78 17.05
C ASN A 21 41.67 17.25 15.84
N PRO A 22 41.04 17.69 14.74
CA PRO A 22 41.74 17.98 13.48
C PRO A 22 42.62 19.25 13.52
N TRP A 23 42.63 19.99 14.62
CA TRP A 23 43.30 21.29 14.75
C TRP A 23 44.78 21.23 14.39
N GLY A 24 45.50 20.24 14.91
CA GLY A 24 46.95 20.13 14.73
C GLY A 24 47.38 19.94 13.27
N GLU A 25 46.58 19.23 12.48
CA GLU A 25 46.81 19.09 11.04
C GLU A 25 46.30 20.32 10.28
N PHE A 26 45.13 20.85 10.65
CA PHE A 26 44.51 22.01 10.00
C PHE A 26 45.39 23.25 10.02
N GLN A 27 46.03 23.54 11.16
CA GLN A 27 46.87 24.73 11.33
C GLN A 27 48.10 24.77 10.41
N LYS A 28 48.53 23.64 9.85
CA LYS A 28 49.65 23.58 8.88
C LYS A 28 49.27 24.20 7.54
N TRP A 29 47.99 24.18 7.21
CA TRP A 29 47.44 24.63 5.93
C TRP A 29 46.79 26.01 6.05
N TRP A 30 46.14 26.30 7.18
CA TRP A 30 45.39 27.54 7.37
C TRP A 30 45.60 28.14 8.77
N ASN A 31 46.02 29.40 8.83
CA ASN A 31 46.11 30.16 10.08
C ASN A 31 44.76 30.80 10.41
N ILE A 32 44.08 30.31 11.45
CA ILE A 32 42.78 30.82 11.91
C ILE A 32 42.83 31.16 13.39
N ASN A 33 42.04 32.16 13.80
CA ASN A 33 41.90 32.49 15.21
C ASN A 33 41.29 31.29 15.99
N PRO A 34 41.81 30.93 17.18
CA PRO A 34 41.24 29.84 17.99
C PRO A 34 39.75 30.00 18.33
N ARG A 35 39.23 31.23 18.39
CA ARG A 35 37.80 31.50 18.58
C ARG A 35 36.97 31.09 17.36
N GLU A 36 37.45 31.42 16.16
CA GLU A 36 36.76 31.10 14.90
C GLU A 36 36.84 29.61 14.58
N TRP A 37 37.92 28.96 15.00
CA TRP A 37 38.07 27.51 14.89
C TRP A 37 36.90 26.74 15.49
N GLN A 38 36.40 27.16 16.66
CA GLN A 38 35.28 26.48 17.33
C GLN A 38 34.05 26.42 16.42
N LEU A 39 33.76 27.53 15.71
CA LEU A 39 32.67 27.61 14.76
C LEU A 39 32.90 26.70 13.55
N TRP A 40 34.08 26.77 12.93
CA TRP A 40 34.38 25.96 11.75
C TRP A 40 34.45 24.46 12.03
N ASN A 41 35.02 24.07 13.17
CA ASN A 41 35.04 22.68 13.60
C ASN A 41 33.61 22.14 13.78
N TRP A 42 32.73 22.91 14.43
CA TRP A 42 31.32 22.55 14.56
C TRP A 42 30.61 22.49 13.20
N LEU A 43 30.83 23.48 12.32
CA LEU A 43 30.23 23.50 10.97
C LEU A 43 30.66 22.29 10.14
N GLY A 44 31.91 21.84 10.26
CA GLY A 44 32.42 20.67 9.54
C GLY A 44 31.98 19.31 10.08
N GLN A 45 31.29 19.25 11.21
CA GLN A 45 30.70 17.99 11.69
C GLN A 45 29.46 17.62 10.86
N GLN A 46 29.27 16.33 10.63
CA GLN A 46 27.98 15.81 10.16
C GLN A 46 26.98 15.89 11.33
N LYS A 47 25.73 16.22 11.02
CA LYS A 47 24.62 16.22 11.98
C LYS A 47 23.59 15.20 11.50
N LEU A 48 22.79 14.69 12.42
CA LEU A 48 21.68 13.83 12.05
C LEU A 48 20.75 14.58 11.10
N THR A 49 20.36 13.94 10.01
CA THR A 49 19.35 14.47 9.09
C THR A 49 17.94 14.22 9.65
N THR A 50 16.94 14.94 9.16
CA THR A 50 15.53 14.70 9.52
C THR A 50 15.15 13.23 9.39
N LEU A 51 15.57 12.56 8.31
CA LEU A 51 15.29 11.14 8.07
C LEU A 51 15.98 10.23 9.10
N GLN A 52 17.25 10.49 9.44
CA GLN A 52 17.96 9.71 10.47
C GLN A 52 17.31 9.88 11.85
N VAL A 53 16.86 11.09 12.17
CA VAL A 53 16.14 11.38 13.42
C VAL A 53 14.80 10.65 13.48
N GLN A 54 14.03 10.66 12.38
CA GLN A 54 12.78 9.88 12.25
C GLN A 54 13.01 8.38 12.42
N GLU A 55 14.07 7.82 11.82
CA GLU A 55 14.42 6.40 11.97
C GLU A 55 14.80 6.03 13.41
N LEU A 56 15.63 6.85 14.06
CA LEU A 56 16.02 6.62 15.46
C LEU A 56 14.82 6.69 16.40
N PHE A 57 13.89 7.63 16.15
CA PHE A 57 12.64 7.75 16.90
C PHE A 57 11.74 6.53 16.72
N LYS A 58 11.44 6.12 15.48
CA LYS A 58 10.65 4.91 15.19
C LYS A 58 11.19 3.66 15.86
N ARG A 59 12.52 3.52 15.88
CA ARG A 59 13.23 2.37 16.46
C ARG A 59 13.39 2.46 17.98
N ARG A 60 12.83 3.50 18.61
CA ARG A 60 12.86 3.73 20.07
C ARG A 60 14.27 3.94 20.65
N TYR A 61 15.21 4.37 19.82
CA TYR A 61 16.54 4.82 20.28
C TYR A 61 16.57 6.31 20.65
N MET A 62 15.46 7.02 20.42
CA MET A 62 15.31 8.44 20.74
C MET A 62 13.96 8.67 21.41
N SER A 63 13.94 9.43 22.51
CA SER A 63 12.70 9.83 23.18
C SER A 63 11.98 10.92 22.38
N GLU A 64 10.70 11.17 22.70
CA GLU A 64 9.93 12.24 22.05
C GLU A 64 10.49 13.64 22.36
N SER A 65 11.00 13.86 23.58
CA SER A 65 11.68 15.11 23.94
C SER A 65 12.96 15.29 23.13
N ASP A 66 13.78 14.25 23.00
CA ASP A 66 15.02 14.31 22.24
C ASP A 66 14.75 14.54 20.75
N PHE A 67 13.74 13.85 20.20
CA PHE A 67 13.29 14.04 18.82
C PHE A 67 12.93 15.50 18.54
N SER A 68 12.11 16.11 19.40
CA SER A 68 11.70 17.52 19.23
C SER A 68 12.88 18.49 19.36
N ILE A 69 13.83 18.21 20.27
CA ILE A 69 15.05 19.00 20.43
C ILE A 69 15.93 18.90 19.18
N VAL A 70 16.21 17.70 18.68
CA VAL A 70 17.09 17.55 17.51
C VAL A 70 16.45 18.14 16.25
N LEU A 71 15.14 17.97 16.04
CA LEU A 71 14.44 18.66 14.95
C LEU A 71 14.53 20.19 15.06
N SER A 72 14.50 20.72 16.29
CA SER A 72 14.69 22.17 16.51
C SER A 72 16.10 22.64 16.12
N GLN A 73 17.12 21.82 16.41
CA GLN A 73 18.52 22.11 16.06
C GLN A 73 18.76 22.02 14.55
N ILE A 74 18.07 21.10 13.86
CA ILE A 74 18.08 20.99 12.39
C ILE A 74 17.43 22.22 11.74
N GLY A 75 16.45 22.83 12.40
CA GLY A 75 15.79 24.07 11.95
C GLY A 75 14.27 23.98 11.77
N TRP A 76 13.63 22.86 12.15
CA TRP A 76 12.18 22.77 12.07
C TRP A 76 11.50 23.65 13.14
N PRO A 77 10.56 24.53 12.74
CA PRO A 77 9.81 25.34 13.69
C PRO A 77 8.88 24.45 14.51
N LYS A 78 8.55 24.89 15.73
CA LYS A 78 7.73 24.13 16.68
C LYS A 78 6.39 23.68 16.07
N THR A 79 5.82 24.48 15.17
CA THR A 79 4.54 24.23 14.50
C THR A 79 4.51 22.98 13.62
N TYR A 80 5.64 22.55 13.06
CA TYR A 80 5.68 21.41 12.11
C TYR A 80 6.30 20.14 12.70
N ARG A 81 6.83 20.18 13.94
CA ARG A 81 7.56 19.02 14.49
C ARG A 81 6.68 17.80 14.66
N GLU A 82 5.41 18.00 15.03
CA GLU A 82 4.43 16.92 15.12
C GLU A 82 4.10 16.35 13.73
N ASP A 83 3.93 17.19 12.72
CA ASP A 83 3.69 16.73 11.35
C ASP A 83 4.88 15.90 10.81
N ILE A 84 6.11 16.35 11.07
CA ILE A 84 7.33 15.61 10.74
C ILE A 84 7.41 14.30 11.54
N LYS A 85 6.92 14.27 12.78
CA LYS A 85 6.82 13.04 13.57
C LYS A 85 5.85 12.05 12.92
N GLU A 86 4.66 12.50 12.53
CA GLU A 86 3.66 11.65 11.88
C GLU A 86 4.18 11.09 10.55
N LEU A 87 4.88 11.90 9.75
CA LEU A 87 5.54 11.45 8.52
C LEU A 87 6.65 10.42 8.74
N SER A 88 7.09 10.18 9.99
CA SER A 88 8.06 9.12 10.25
C SER A 88 7.43 7.74 10.02
N TYR A 89 6.15 7.57 10.33
CA TYR A 89 5.46 6.29 10.28
C TYR A 89 4.95 5.95 8.89
N GLU A 90 5.01 4.66 8.56
CA GLU A 90 4.35 4.13 7.37
C GLU A 90 2.89 3.83 7.70
N LEU A 91 1.98 4.26 6.82
CA LEU A 91 0.59 3.83 6.87
C LEU A 91 0.46 2.48 6.16
N PRO A 92 -0.32 1.53 6.72
CA PRO A 92 -0.68 0.32 5.99
C PRO A 92 -1.35 0.70 4.67
N ASN A 93 -1.11 -0.09 3.61
CA ASN A 93 -1.78 0.15 2.34
C ASN A 93 -3.31 0.07 2.50
N SER A 94 -4.04 0.70 1.57
CA SER A 94 -5.49 0.77 1.62
C SER A 94 -6.18 -0.60 1.67
N MET A 95 -5.64 -1.63 1.03
CA MET A 95 -6.20 -2.99 1.05
C MET A 95 -6.11 -3.62 2.45
N LEU A 96 -4.96 -3.49 3.12
CA LEU A 96 -4.78 -3.99 4.50
C LEU A 96 -5.68 -3.24 5.48
N LEU A 97 -5.86 -1.93 5.30
CA LEU A 97 -6.81 -1.16 6.11
C LEU A 97 -8.26 -1.59 5.88
N VAL A 98 -8.63 -1.95 4.65
CA VAL A 98 -9.94 -2.55 4.37
C VAL A 98 -10.09 -3.89 5.08
N GLN A 99 -9.12 -4.79 4.93
CA GLN A 99 -9.18 -6.13 5.55
C GLN A 99 -9.24 -6.06 7.08
N GLY A 100 -8.39 -5.25 7.71
CA GLY A 100 -8.44 -5.00 9.15
C GLY A 100 -9.76 -4.34 9.56
N GLY A 101 -10.25 -3.42 8.74
CA GLY A 101 -11.58 -2.82 8.81
C GLY A 101 -12.71 -3.85 8.94
N LEU A 102 -12.73 -4.79 7.99
CA LEU A 102 -13.75 -5.83 7.90
C LEU A 102 -13.67 -6.85 9.04
N ILE A 103 -12.46 -7.31 9.39
CA ILE A 103 -12.24 -8.25 10.51
C ILE A 103 -12.64 -7.60 11.84
N GLY A 104 -12.31 -6.31 12.01
CA GLY A 104 -12.66 -5.53 13.20
C GLY A 104 -14.11 -5.05 13.25
N LEU A 105 -14.95 -5.42 12.26
CA LEU A 105 -16.36 -4.99 12.16
C LEU A 105 -16.52 -3.46 12.22
N HIS A 106 -15.57 -2.72 11.64
CA HIS A 106 -15.64 -1.27 11.56
C HIS A 106 -16.78 -0.83 10.63
N THR A 107 -17.32 0.36 10.89
CA THR A 107 -18.35 0.95 10.04
C THR A 107 -17.80 1.24 8.64
N LYS A 108 -18.69 1.23 7.64
CA LYS A 108 -18.34 1.58 6.25
C LYS A 108 -17.63 2.93 6.17
N ASP A 109 -18.13 3.96 6.86
CA ASP A 109 -17.54 5.31 6.87
C ASP A 109 -16.12 5.32 7.45
N THR A 110 -15.88 4.50 8.48
CA THR A 110 -14.53 4.34 9.06
C THR A 110 -13.58 3.73 8.04
N ILE A 111 -14.03 2.69 7.33
CA ILE A 111 -13.23 2.02 6.28
C ILE A 111 -12.92 2.98 5.12
N LEU A 112 -13.91 3.75 4.65
CA LEU A 112 -13.73 4.75 3.58
C LEU A 112 -12.75 5.87 3.99
N SER A 113 -12.86 6.35 5.23
CA SER A 113 -11.89 7.30 5.80
C SER A 113 -10.48 6.71 5.83
N ASN A 114 -10.33 5.46 6.25
CA ASN A 114 -9.03 4.79 6.33
C ASN A 114 -8.41 4.54 4.95
N ILE A 115 -9.21 4.14 3.95
CA ILE A 115 -8.79 4.06 2.54
C ILE A 115 -8.21 5.40 2.09
N SER A 116 -8.88 6.50 2.44
CA SER A 116 -8.45 7.85 2.04
C SER A 116 -7.15 8.28 2.72
N LYS A 117 -7.01 7.97 4.02
CA LYS A 117 -5.75 8.20 4.78
C LYS A 117 -4.57 7.45 4.17
N ALA A 118 -4.78 6.27 3.61
CA ALA A 118 -3.75 5.50 2.92
C ALA A 118 -3.43 5.97 1.48
N GLY A 119 -3.95 7.14 1.07
CA GLY A 119 -3.55 7.81 -0.17
C GLY A 119 -4.48 7.62 -1.37
N ILE A 120 -5.62 6.93 -1.21
CA ILE A 120 -6.67 6.91 -2.25
C ILE A 120 -7.48 8.20 -2.14
N HIS A 121 -7.75 8.89 -3.25
CA HIS A 121 -8.57 10.10 -3.20
C HIS A 121 -9.98 9.79 -2.66
N PRO A 122 -10.59 10.63 -1.80
CA PRO A 122 -11.92 10.38 -1.23
C PRO A 122 -13.00 10.04 -2.26
N ASP A 123 -13.00 10.71 -3.42
CA ASP A 123 -13.94 10.46 -4.53
C ASP A 123 -13.86 9.03 -5.08
N TYR A 124 -12.72 8.34 -4.92
CA TYR A 124 -12.51 6.96 -5.38
C TYR A 124 -12.55 5.94 -4.25
N ALA A 125 -12.69 6.35 -2.98
CA ALA A 125 -12.65 5.43 -1.85
C ALA A 125 -13.78 4.39 -1.90
N GLN A 126 -14.99 4.81 -2.31
CA GLN A 126 -16.12 3.91 -2.49
C GLN A 126 -15.85 2.89 -3.60
N ASN A 127 -15.41 3.34 -4.78
CA ASN A 127 -15.09 2.46 -5.90
C ASN A 127 -13.96 1.48 -5.53
N TYR A 128 -12.97 1.94 -4.77
CA TYR A 128 -11.89 1.11 -4.25
C TYR A 128 -12.43 0.01 -3.33
N LEU A 129 -13.28 0.38 -2.37
CA LEU A 129 -13.91 -0.58 -1.45
C LEU A 129 -14.70 -1.64 -2.22
N ASP A 130 -15.56 -1.21 -3.14
CA ASP A 130 -16.39 -2.11 -3.95
C ASP A 130 -15.53 -3.02 -4.84
N ALA A 131 -14.38 -2.54 -5.33
CA ALA A 131 -13.41 -3.33 -6.08
C ALA A 131 -12.65 -4.36 -5.22
N VAL A 132 -12.47 -4.12 -3.92
CA VAL A 132 -11.78 -5.06 -3.00
C VAL A 132 -12.73 -6.09 -2.39
N LEU A 133 -13.99 -5.72 -2.13
CA LEU A 133 -14.96 -6.65 -1.53
C LEU A 133 -15.14 -7.91 -2.38
N THR A 134 -15.26 -9.06 -1.72
CA THR A 134 -15.45 -10.35 -2.40
C THR A 134 -16.70 -10.32 -3.26
N LYS A 135 -16.55 -10.74 -4.51
CA LYS A 135 -17.66 -10.97 -5.43
C LYS A 135 -18.09 -12.44 -5.37
N PRO A 136 -19.36 -12.76 -5.65
CA PRO A 136 -19.80 -14.15 -5.81
C PRO A 136 -18.95 -14.88 -6.85
N ALA A 137 -18.78 -16.19 -6.68
CA ALA A 137 -18.12 -16.99 -7.71
C ALA A 137 -18.98 -17.03 -8.98
N SER A 138 -18.33 -17.17 -10.14
CA SER A 138 -19.03 -17.25 -11.42
C SER A 138 -20.08 -18.36 -11.48
N GLN A 139 -19.81 -19.51 -10.84
CA GLN A 139 -20.78 -20.62 -10.73
C GLN A 139 -22.01 -20.26 -9.90
N ASP A 140 -21.83 -19.53 -8.80
CA ASP A 140 -22.95 -19.08 -7.97
C ASP A 140 -23.83 -18.09 -8.74
N LEU A 141 -23.23 -17.19 -9.52
CA LEU A 141 -23.96 -16.27 -10.40
C LEU A 141 -24.75 -17.02 -11.48
N ILE A 142 -24.14 -18.02 -12.12
CA ILE A 142 -24.81 -18.85 -13.11
C ILE A 142 -26.03 -19.55 -12.49
N ALA A 143 -25.83 -20.22 -11.34
CA ALA A 143 -26.91 -20.92 -10.65
C ALA A 143 -28.03 -19.96 -10.21
N TYR A 144 -27.66 -18.76 -9.73
CA TYR A 144 -28.62 -17.72 -9.36
C TYR A 144 -29.42 -17.22 -10.57
N GLN A 145 -28.76 -16.96 -11.70
CA GLN A 145 -29.42 -16.49 -12.92
C GLN A 145 -30.33 -17.56 -13.51
N LEU A 146 -29.91 -18.83 -13.59
CA LEU A 146 -30.77 -19.94 -14.05
C LEU A 146 -32.08 -20.06 -13.25
N ARG A 147 -32.06 -19.76 -11.95
CA ARG A 147 -33.27 -19.77 -11.09
C ARG A 147 -34.20 -18.59 -11.34
N LYS A 148 -33.67 -17.46 -11.83
CA LYS A 148 -34.46 -16.25 -12.12
C LYS A 148 -34.96 -16.21 -13.55
N ASP A 149 -34.07 -16.50 -14.49
CA ASP A 149 -34.29 -16.44 -15.93
C ASP A 149 -33.48 -17.56 -16.60
N PRO A 150 -34.14 -18.67 -17.01
CA PRO A 150 -33.49 -19.78 -17.69
C PRO A 150 -32.85 -19.40 -19.03
N SER A 151 -33.15 -18.22 -19.61
CA SER A 151 -32.52 -17.75 -20.85
C SER A 151 -31.17 -17.06 -20.63
N LEU A 152 -30.76 -16.84 -19.37
CA LEU A 152 -29.48 -16.24 -18.99
C LEU A 152 -29.24 -14.85 -19.59
N SER A 153 -30.31 -14.09 -19.85
CA SER A 153 -30.22 -12.80 -20.53
C SER A 153 -29.29 -11.79 -19.84
N ASN A 154 -29.26 -11.81 -18.50
CA ASN A 154 -28.44 -10.90 -17.68
C ASN A 154 -27.07 -11.48 -17.25
N LEU A 155 -26.72 -12.70 -17.66
CA LEU A 155 -25.52 -13.38 -17.18
C LEU A 155 -24.24 -12.65 -17.60
N ASP A 156 -24.21 -12.08 -18.81
CA ASP A 156 -23.02 -11.40 -19.34
C ASP A 156 -22.61 -10.20 -18.50
N GLU A 157 -23.58 -9.35 -18.13
CA GLU A 157 -23.32 -8.15 -17.33
C GLU A 157 -22.84 -8.51 -15.92
N GLU A 158 -23.46 -9.51 -15.29
CA GLU A 158 -23.07 -9.99 -13.96
C GLU A 158 -21.67 -10.61 -13.95
N LEU A 159 -21.32 -11.38 -14.98
CA LEU A 159 -19.97 -11.93 -15.12
C LEU A 159 -18.93 -10.83 -15.36
N GLN A 160 -19.23 -9.82 -16.18
CA GLN A 160 -18.34 -8.68 -16.37
C GLN A 160 -18.12 -7.88 -15.08
N ARG A 161 -19.16 -7.67 -14.26
CA ARG A 161 -19.07 -6.97 -12.96
C ARG A 161 -18.09 -7.64 -11.98
N ILE A 162 -17.92 -8.96 -12.06
CA ILE A 162 -16.95 -9.69 -11.24
C ILE A 162 -15.57 -9.84 -11.91
N GLY A 163 -15.38 -9.24 -13.09
CA GLY A 163 -14.10 -9.21 -13.82
C GLY A 163 -13.92 -10.28 -14.89
N VAL A 164 -14.97 -10.99 -15.31
CA VAL A 164 -14.86 -11.92 -16.44
C VAL A 164 -14.69 -11.11 -17.74
N HIS A 165 -13.61 -11.41 -18.46
CA HIS A 165 -13.33 -10.75 -19.72
C HIS A 165 -14.40 -11.08 -20.77
N PRO A 166 -14.85 -10.12 -21.61
CA PRO A 166 -15.91 -10.33 -22.61
C PRO A 166 -15.70 -11.55 -23.53
N ASN A 167 -14.45 -11.85 -23.90
CA ASN A 167 -14.10 -13.00 -24.74
C ASN A 167 -14.43 -14.37 -24.13
N TYR A 168 -14.71 -14.47 -22.82
CA TYR A 168 -15.01 -15.73 -22.14
C TYR A 168 -16.49 -15.89 -21.77
N LEU A 169 -17.34 -14.91 -22.09
CA LEU A 169 -18.76 -14.95 -21.71
C LEU A 169 -19.49 -16.14 -22.35
N ASP A 170 -19.20 -16.44 -23.61
CA ASP A 170 -19.77 -17.59 -24.32
C ASP A 170 -19.38 -18.93 -23.68
N VAL A 171 -18.16 -19.02 -23.14
CA VAL A 171 -17.69 -20.22 -22.41
C VAL A 171 -18.56 -20.45 -21.18
N TYR A 172 -18.78 -19.41 -20.36
CA TYR A 172 -19.61 -19.54 -19.16
C TYR A 172 -21.08 -19.82 -19.48
N LYS A 173 -21.64 -19.22 -20.54
CA LYS A 173 -23.00 -19.52 -21.02
C LYS A 173 -23.14 -20.96 -21.48
N THR A 174 -22.18 -21.46 -22.25
CA THR A 174 -22.17 -22.85 -22.71
C THR A 174 -22.09 -23.82 -21.52
N LEU A 175 -21.23 -23.52 -20.54
CA LEU A 175 -21.06 -24.35 -19.34
C LEU A 175 -22.24 -24.27 -18.36
N ALA A 176 -23.11 -23.26 -18.48
CA ALA A 176 -24.29 -23.14 -17.62
C ALA A 176 -25.29 -24.28 -17.83
N TYR A 177 -25.42 -24.76 -19.07
CA TYR A 177 -26.28 -25.90 -19.40
C TYR A 177 -25.45 -27.17 -19.35
N GLN A 178 -25.52 -27.88 -18.22
CA GLN A 178 -24.89 -29.18 -18.10
C GLN A 178 -25.57 -30.18 -19.02
N ILE A 179 -24.76 -30.98 -19.71
CA ILE A 179 -25.25 -32.12 -20.48
C ILE A 179 -25.82 -33.13 -19.46
N PRO A 180 -27.11 -33.48 -19.55
CA PRO A 180 -27.69 -34.44 -18.62
C PRO A 180 -26.94 -35.77 -18.71
N PRO A 181 -26.77 -36.51 -17.60
CA PRO A 181 -26.25 -37.86 -17.64
C PRO A 181 -27.03 -38.75 -18.62
N VAL A 182 -26.35 -39.70 -19.26
CA VAL A 182 -26.97 -40.62 -20.23
C VAL A 182 -28.20 -41.33 -19.65
N ALA A 183 -28.18 -41.68 -18.36
CA ALA A 183 -29.30 -42.31 -17.67
C ALA A 183 -30.56 -41.42 -17.63
N ASP A 184 -30.39 -40.12 -17.42
CA ASP A 184 -31.49 -39.15 -17.39
C ASP A 184 -32.06 -38.94 -18.80
N ILE A 185 -31.18 -38.90 -19.80
CA ILE A 185 -31.58 -38.85 -21.22
C ILE A 185 -32.39 -40.09 -21.59
N ILE A 186 -31.92 -41.29 -21.23
CA ILE A 186 -32.63 -42.55 -21.46
C ILE A 186 -34.00 -42.52 -20.77
N THR A 187 -34.05 -42.05 -19.53
CA THR A 187 -35.30 -42.01 -18.75
C THR A 187 -36.30 -41.01 -19.35
N MET A 188 -35.85 -39.83 -19.80
CA MET A 188 -36.69 -38.87 -20.52
C MET A 188 -37.19 -39.45 -21.85
N ALA A 189 -36.29 -40.05 -22.65
CA ALA A 189 -36.63 -40.63 -23.94
C ALA A 189 -37.63 -41.80 -23.82
N VAL A 190 -37.45 -42.69 -22.85
CA VAL A 190 -38.39 -43.80 -22.59
C VAL A 190 -39.76 -43.25 -22.17
N ARG A 191 -39.79 -42.20 -21.34
CA ARG A 191 -41.04 -41.58 -20.87
C ARG A 191 -41.82 -40.87 -21.99
N GLU A 192 -41.12 -40.29 -22.96
CA GLU A 192 -41.72 -39.66 -24.14
C GLU A 192 -42.12 -40.69 -25.22
N ALA A 193 -41.34 -41.75 -25.41
CA ALA A 193 -41.57 -42.76 -26.44
C ALA A 193 -42.59 -43.84 -26.03
N PHE A 194 -42.73 -44.14 -24.73
CA PHE A 194 -43.71 -45.09 -24.21
C PHE A 194 -44.85 -44.35 -23.53
N THR A 195 -45.82 -43.87 -24.30
CA THR A 195 -47.10 -43.45 -23.74
C THR A 195 -47.91 -44.67 -23.28
N PRO A 196 -48.82 -44.53 -22.30
CA PRO A 196 -49.66 -45.65 -21.84
C PRO A 196 -50.44 -46.34 -22.96
N GLU A 197 -50.76 -45.63 -24.05
CA GLU A 197 -51.45 -46.21 -25.20
C GLU A 197 -50.59 -47.22 -25.98
N ILE A 198 -49.27 -47.06 -25.99
CA ILE A 198 -48.33 -47.99 -26.65
C ILE A 198 -48.15 -49.26 -25.81
N ALA A 199 -48.20 -49.13 -24.48
CA ALA A 199 -48.08 -50.26 -23.54
C ALA A 199 -49.36 -51.10 -23.38
N ALA A 200 -50.51 -50.62 -23.88
CA ALA A 200 -51.81 -51.30 -23.79
C ALA A 200 -52.13 -52.22 -24.99
N LYS A 201 -51.20 -52.40 -25.93
CA LYS A 201 -51.26 -53.39 -27.01
C LYS A 201 -50.42 -54.62 -26.66
#